data_AF-A0A509L2R8-F1
#
_entry.id   AF-A0A509L2R8-F1
#
_cell.length_a   1.000
_cell.length_b   1.000
_cell.length_c   1.000
_cell.angle_alpha   90.00
_cell.angle_beta   90.00
_cell.angle_gamma   90.00
#
_symmetry.space_group_name_H-M   'P 1'
#
loop_
_entity.id
_entity.type
_entity.pdbx_description
1 polymer ?
#
loop_
_entity_poly.entity_id
_entity_poly.type
_entity_poly.pdbx_seq_one_letter_code
_entity_poly.pdbx_strand_id
1 'polypeptide(L)'
;MLIIREEQMEVFRKYMCRQFENRMVLHLSKYFPEECKALGEQRVRNTIRYGIERAKTYGIVIQNDVGRYTNLMFTFGRDFDKDPTLPWAGEVLNDEDLGWPTRRMDVLYEKAAKHLPDAVAIHGQNAEAQP
;
A
#
# COMPACT_ATOMS: atom_id res chain seq x y z
N MET A 1 -27.03 26.90 -2.70
CA MET A 1 -26.30 26.13 -1.68
C MET A 1 -26.20 24.69 -2.16
N LEU A 2 -24.99 24.13 -2.27
CA LEU A 2 -24.79 22.77 -2.78
C LEU A 2 -25.02 21.78 -1.63
N ILE A 3 -26.19 21.14 -1.59
CA ILE A 3 -26.49 20.10 -0.60
C ILE A 3 -25.95 18.78 -1.15
N ILE A 4 -24.84 18.28 -0.60
CA ILE A 4 -24.26 17.00 -0.99
C ILE A 4 -25.08 15.88 -0.33
N ARG A 5 -25.75 15.06 -1.15
CA ARG A 5 -26.50 13.88 -0.68
C ARG A 5 -25.57 12.69 -0.47
N GLU A 6 -25.91 11.80 0.46
CA GLU A 6 -25.12 10.58 0.74
C GLU A 6 -24.92 9.73 -0.53
N GLU A 7 -25.95 9.58 -1.35
CA GLU A 7 -25.88 8.86 -2.63
C GLU A 7 -24.82 9.44 -3.58
N GLN A 8 -24.72 10.77 -3.66
CA GLN A 8 -23.73 11.45 -4.51
C GLN A 8 -22.31 11.27 -3.96
N MET A 9 -22.17 11.30 -2.63
CA MET A 9 -20.90 11.04 -1.96
C MET A 9 -20.43 9.59 -2.17
N GLU A 10 -21.34 8.62 -2.14
CA GLU A 10 -21.02 7.21 -2.39
C GLU A 10 -20.59 6.94 -3.83
N VAL A 11 -21.24 7.56 -4.82
CA VAL A 11 -20.79 7.49 -6.22
C VAL A 11 -19.40 8.09 -6.37
N PHE A 12 -19.14 9.24 -5.72
CA PHE A 12 -17.83 9.88 -5.74
C PHE A 12 -16.75 9.02 -5.08
N ARG A 13 -17.02 8.41 -3.91
CA ARG A 13 -16.09 7.49 -3.23
C ARG A 13 -15.72 6.30 -4.11
N LYS A 14 -16.71 5.66 -4.74
CA LYS A 14 -16.48 4.53 -5.65
C LYS A 14 -15.62 4.93 -6.85
N TYR A 15 -15.88 6.11 -7.42
CA TYR A 15 -15.07 6.66 -8.50
C TYR A 15 -13.62 6.86 -8.05
N MET A 16 -13.40 7.51 -6.91
CA MET A 16 -12.06 7.78 -6.37
C MET A 16 -11.27 6.49 -6.06
N CYS A 17 -11.93 5.48 -5.48
CA CYS A 17 -11.31 4.17 -5.23
C CYS A 17 -10.88 3.49 -6.53
N ARG A 18 -11.73 3.54 -7.57
CA ARG A 18 -11.40 2.97 -8.88
C ARG A 18 -10.24 3.70 -9.55
N GLN A 19 -10.18 5.03 -9.43
CA GLN A 19 -9.05 5.82 -9.94
C GLN A 19 -7.75 5.48 -9.22
N PHE A 20 -7.79 5.33 -7.89
CA PHE A 20 -6.64 4.87 -7.11
C PHE A 20 -6.19 3.47 -7.53
N GLU A 21 -7.11 2.51 -7.65
CA GLU A 21 -6.81 1.15 -8.10
C GLU A 21 -6.14 1.16 -9.48
N ASN A 22 -6.64 1.94 -10.43
CA ASN A 22 -6.05 2.06 -11.77
C ASN A 22 -4.62 2.62 -11.73
N ARG A 23 -4.36 3.66 -10.93
CA ARG A 23 -3.00 4.19 -10.76
C ARG A 23 -2.07 3.15 -10.13
N MET A 24 -2.56 2.41 -9.13
CA MET A 24 -1.78 1.36 -8.48
C MET A 24 -1.45 0.20 -9.41
N VAL A 25 -2.37 -0.22 -10.30
CA VAL A 25 -2.06 -1.26 -11.30
C VAL A 25 -0.93 -0.80 -12.22
N LEU A 26 -0.96 0.44 -12.70
CA LEU A 26 0.09 1.00 -13.55
C LEU A 26 1.43 1.09 -12.80
N HIS A 27 1.41 1.56 -11.55
CA HIS A 27 2.58 1.63 -10.68
C HIS A 27 3.19 0.25 -10.45
N LEU A 28 2.39 -0.73 -10.02
CA LEU A 28 2.88 -2.08 -9.74
C LEU A 28 3.37 -2.77 -11.00
N SER A 29 2.73 -2.57 -12.15
CA SER A 29 3.21 -3.15 -13.41
C SER A 29 4.56 -2.56 -13.86
N LYS A 30 4.88 -1.33 -13.45
CA LYS A 30 6.16 -0.67 -13.73
C LYS A 30 7.27 -1.15 -12.80
N TYR A 31 7.00 -1.30 -11.50
CA TYR A 31 8.01 -1.56 -10.48
C TYR A 31 8.10 -3.04 -10.06
N PHE A 32 7.07 -3.83 -10.31
CA PHE A 32 6.97 -5.27 -10.02
C PHE A 32 6.42 -6.03 -11.26
N PRO A 33 7.07 -5.90 -12.43
CA PRO A 33 6.54 -6.41 -13.69
C PRO A 33 6.39 -7.94 -13.69
N GLU A 34 7.34 -8.67 -13.11
CA GLU A 34 7.32 -10.13 -13.09
C GLU A 34 6.24 -10.66 -12.14
N GLU A 35 6.09 -10.06 -10.97
CA GLU A 35 5.04 -10.38 -10.00
C GLU A 35 3.65 -10.09 -10.58
N CYS A 36 3.49 -8.93 -11.22
CA CYS A 36 2.25 -8.56 -11.89
C CYS A 36 1.91 -9.52 -13.04
N LYS A 37 2.90 -9.93 -13.82
CA LYS A 37 2.73 -10.90 -14.92
C LYS A 37 2.37 -12.29 -14.39
N ALA A 38 3.02 -12.74 -13.32
CA ALA A 38 2.76 -14.04 -12.69
C ALA A 38 1.36 -14.09 -12.05
N LEU A 39 0.91 -13.00 -11.42
CA LEU A 39 -0.40 -12.91 -10.81
C LEU A 39 -1.52 -12.71 -11.84
N GLY A 40 -1.27 -11.94 -12.89
CA GLY A 40 -2.27 -11.47 -13.84
C GLY A 40 -3.13 -10.32 -13.28
N GLU A 41 -3.69 -9.51 -14.18
CA GLU A 41 -4.32 -8.23 -13.83
C GLU A 41 -5.43 -8.35 -12.77
N GLN A 42 -6.33 -9.32 -12.91
CA GLN A 42 -7.44 -9.47 -11.95
C GLN A 42 -6.95 -9.79 -10.54
N ARG A 43 -5.87 -10.57 -10.39
CA ARG A 43 -5.29 -10.88 -9.08
C ARG A 43 -4.54 -9.68 -8.52
N VAL A 44 -3.81 -8.92 -9.35
CA VAL A 44 -3.20 -7.64 -8.94
C VAL A 44 -4.26 -6.70 -8.38
N ARG A 45 -5.38 -6.52 -9.07
CA ARG A 45 -6.51 -5.70 -8.60
C ARG A 45 -7.08 -6.19 -7.27
N ASN A 46 -7.24 -7.51 -7.13
CA ASN A 46 -7.69 -8.10 -5.88
C ASN A 46 -6.69 -7.87 -4.73
N THR A 47 -5.39 -7.95 -5.00
CA THR A 47 -4.34 -7.65 -4.02
C THR A 47 -4.36 -6.17 -3.62
N ILE A 48 -4.55 -5.24 -4.55
CA ILE A 48 -4.70 -3.81 -4.23
C ILE A 48 -5.91 -3.58 -3.32
N ARG A 49 -7.08 -4.15 -3.66
CA ARG A 49 -8.29 -4.04 -2.83
C ARG A 49 -8.09 -4.64 -1.44
N TYR A 50 -7.41 -5.78 -1.39
CA TYR A 50 -7.02 -6.40 -0.12
C TYR A 50 -6.12 -5.48 0.70
N GLY A 51 -5.10 -4.87 0.08
CA GLY A 51 -4.21 -3.91 0.73
C GLY A 51 -4.92 -2.67 1.26
N ILE A 52 -5.90 -2.13 0.52
CA ILE A 52 -6.73 -0.99 0.97
C ILE A 52 -7.47 -1.35 2.27
N GLU A 53 -8.19 -2.48 2.28
CA GLU A 53 -8.94 -2.89 3.46
C GLU A 53 -8.02 -3.26 4.63
N ARG A 54 -6.87 -3.87 4.35
CA ARG A 54 -5.88 -4.23 5.37
C ARG A 54 -5.25 -2.99 6.00
N ALA A 55 -4.75 -2.05 5.20
CA ALA A 55 -4.17 -0.80 5.65
C ALA A 55 -5.15 0.01 6.52
N LYS A 56 -6.43 0.02 6.15
CA LYS A 56 -7.50 0.66 6.92
C LYS A 56 -7.61 0.12 8.35
N THR A 57 -7.35 -1.17 8.59
CA THR A 57 -7.36 -1.75 9.95
C THR A 57 -6.30 -1.15 10.88
N TYR A 58 -5.25 -0.57 10.31
CA TYR A 58 -4.18 0.14 11.04
C TYR A 58 -4.37 1.67 11.05
N GLY A 59 -5.52 2.16 10.59
CA GLY A 59 -5.82 3.59 10.45
C GLY A 59 -5.14 4.26 9.24
N ILE A 60 -4.50 3.48 8.36
CA ILE A 60 -3.83 3.99 7.17
C ILE A 60 -4.88 4.21 6.07
N VAL A 61 -5.29 5.46 5.89
CA VAL A 61 -6.38 5.83 4.95
C VAL A 61 -5.96 6.86 3.90
N ILE A 62 -4.76 7.43 4.01
CA ILE A 62 -4.21 8.38 3.04
C ILE A 62 -3.70 7.60 1.83
N GLN A 63 -4.08 8.02 0.62
CA GLN A 63 -3.79 7.26 -0.61
C GLN A 63 -2.29 6.96 -0.80
N ASN A 64 -1.42 7.91 -0.48
CA ASN A 64 0.03 7.71 -0.57
C ASN A 64 0.50 6.57 0.35
N ASP A 65 0.05 6.60 1.61
CA ASP A 65 0.41 5.60 2.63
C ASP A 65 -0.20 4.22 2.32
N VAL A 66 -1.40 4.18 1.75
CA VAL A 66 -2.01 2.93 1.26
C VAL A 66 -1.24 2.35 0.07
N GLY A 67 -0.79 3.21 -0.86
CA GLY A 67 0.06 2.79 -1.99
C GLY A 67 1.40 2.23 -1.50
N ARG A 68 2.00 2.91 -0.52
CA ARG A 68 3.20 2.47 0.19
C ARG A 68 3.02 1.09 0.85
N TYR A 69 1.96 0.93 1.65
CA TYR A 69 1.62 -0.36 2.25
C TYR A 69 1.46 -1.46 1.19
N THR A 70 0.80 -1.16 0.08
CA THR A 70 0.60 -2.11 -1.03
C THR A 70 1.94 -2.51 -1.67
N ASN A 71 2.89 -1.59 -1.83
CA ASN A 71 4.22 -1.92 -2.34
C ASN A 71 4.94 -2.91 -1.41
N LEU A 72 4.84 -2.72 -0.08
CA LEU A 72 5.41 -3.67 0.88
C LEU A 72 4.79 -5.07 0.77
N MET A 73 3.50 -5.17 0.45
CA MET A 73 2.87 -6.48 0.19
C MET A 73 3.42 -7.19 -1.06
N PHE A 74 3.83 -6.44 -2.09
CA PHE A 74 4.47 -7.03 -3.27
C PHE A 74 5.93 -7.41 -3.00
N THR A 75 6.62 -6.67 -2.13
CA THR A 75 8.00 -6.96 -1.75
C THR A 75 8.15 -8.12 -0.77
N PHE A 76 7.34 -8.13 0.29
CA PHE A 76 7.48 -9.04 1.44
C PHE A 76 6.40 -10.12 1.50
N GLY A 77 5.44 -10.10 0.57
CA GLY A 77 4.32 -11.02 0.54
C GLY A 77 3.01 -10.40 1.03
N ARG A 78 1.90 -10.98 0.58
CA ARG A 78 0.55 -10.42 0.74
C ARG A 78 0.17 -10.09 2.19
N ASP A 79 0.62 -10.91 3.13
CA ASP A 79 0.29 -10.83 4.56
C ASP A 79 1.54 -10.56 5.43
N PHE A 80 2.50 -9.78 4.89
CA PHE A 80 3.78 -9.47 5.55
C PHE A 80 3.61 -8.88 6.97
N ASP A 81 2.49 -8.18 7.21
CA ASP A 81 2.13 -7.57 8.49
C ASP A 81 1.81 -8.60 9.59
N LYS A 82 1.60 -9.86 9.20
CA LYS A 82 1.31 -11.01 10.07
C LYS A 82 2.36 -12.12 9.97
N ASP A 83 3.37 -11.95 9.14
CA ASP A 83 4.37 -12.97 8.91
C ASP A 83 5.27 -13.14 10.16
N PRO A 84 5.32 -14.33 10.79
CA PRO A 84 6.18 -14.57 11.95
C PRO A 84 7.68 -14.38 11.67
N THR A 85 8.09 -14.42 10.40
CA THR A 85 9.47 -14.16 9.96
C THR A 85 9.77 -12.66 9.83
N LEU A 86 8.74 -11.81 9.85
CA LEU A 86 8.81 -10.35 9.77
C LEU A 86 8.14 -9.68 10.99
N PRO A 87 8.55 -10.01 12.24
CA PRO A 87 7.89 -9.50 13.44
C PRO A 87 7.89 -7.96 13.50
N TRP A 88 8.94 -7.34 12.94
CA TRP A 88 9.08 -5.88 12.88
C TRP A 88 7.90 -5.17 12.19
N ALA A 89 7.25 -5.82 11.21
CA ALA A 89 6.16 -5.23 10.46
C ALA A 89 4.90 -5.14 11.33
N GLY A 90 4.55 -6.25 11.97
CA GLY A 90 3.44 -6.30 12.92
C GLY A 90 3.67 -5.38 14.12
N GLU A 91 4.87 -5.37 14.68
CA GLU A 91 5.23 -4.50 15.81
C GLU A 91 4.99 -3.02 15.48
N VAL A 92 5.52 -2.52 14.35
CA VAL A 92 5.37 -1.10 13.97
C VAL A 92 3.93 -0.73 13.65
N LEU A 93 3.19 -1.62 12.99
CA LEU A 93 1.80 -1.36 12.60
C LEU A 93 0.84 -1.33 13.80
N ASN A 94 1.15 -2.07 14.87
CA ASN A 94 0.36 -2.12 16.10
C ASN A 94 0.89 -1.19 17.21
N ASP A 95 1.97 -0.46 16.98
CA ASP A 95 2.55 0.46 17.96
C ASP A 95 1.63 1.68 18.16
N GLU A 96 1.02 1.75 19.35
CA GLU A 96 0.14 2.86 19.76
C GLU A 96 0.93 4.12 20.13
N ASP A 97 2.19 3.99 20.52
CA ASP A 97 3.06 5.11 20.94
C ASP A 97 3.58 5.92 19.74
N LEU A 98 3.57 5.34 18.52
CA LEU A 98 3.90 6.04 17.29
C LEU A 98 2.87 7.13 16.90
N GLY A 99 1.72 7.18 17.57
CA GLY A 99 0.71 8.22 17.38
C GLY A 99 0.04 8.15 15.99
N TRP A 100 0.37 9.09 15.10
CA TRP A 100 -0.33 9.27 13.82
C TRP A 100 -0.04 8.12 12.83
N PRO A 101 -1.05 7.61 12.09
CA PRO A 101 -0.87 6.52 11.13
C PRO A 101 0.24 6.73 10.08
N THR A 102 0.45 7.97 9.62
CA THR A 102 1.53 8.29 8.66
C THR A 102 2.92 8.03 9.26
N ARG A 103 3.12 8.33 10.54
CA ARG A 103 4.39 8.05 11.22
C ARG A 103 4.67 6.55 11.30
N ARG A 104 3.64 5.71 11.48
CA ARG A 104 3.80 4.25 11.40
C ARG A 104 4.31 3.84 10.03
N MET A 105 3.80 4.43 8.96
CA MET A 105 4.27 4.11 7.61
C MET A 105 5.70 4.55 7.32
N ASP A 106 6.13 5.68 7.88
CA ASP A 106 7.53 6.12 7.76
C ASP A 106 8.48 5.15 8.45
N VAL A 107 8.20 4.83 9.72
CA VAL A 107 8.98 3.84 10.49
C VAL A 107 8.96 2.46 9.81
N LEU A 108 7.80 2.05 9.29
CA LEU A 108 7.65 0.77 8.60
C LEU A 108 8.53 0.72 7.34
N TYR A 109 8.57 1.80 6.57
CA TYR A 109 9.41 1.92 5.38
C TYR A 109 10.91 1.95 5.70
N GLU A 110 11.30 2.66 6.75
CA GLU A 110 12.69 2.68 7.22
C GLU A 110 13.16 1.29 7.67
N LYS A 111 12.29 0.54 8.39
CA LYS A 111 12.60 -0.84 8.76
C LYS A 111 12.62 -1.75 7.53
N ALA A 112 11.67 -1.60 6.61
CA ALA A 112 11.62 -2.36 5.36
C ALA A 112 12.90 -2.21 4.55
N ALA A 113 13.44 -1.00 4.42
CA ALA A 113 14.68 -0.72 3.70
C ALA A 113 15.88 -1.55 4.20
N LYS A 114 15.93 -1.84 5.51
CA LYS A 114 17.00 -2.65 6.13
C LYS A 114 16.84 -4.15 5.89
N HIS A 115 15.67 -4.58 5.43
CA HIS A 115 15.32 -5.99 5.19
C HIS A 115 15.00 -6.24 3.71
N LEU A 116 15.26 -5.26 2.83
CA LEU A 116 15.04 -5.44 1.40
C LEU A 116 15.89 -6.60 0.90
N PRO A 117 15.31 -7.53 0.13
CA PRO A 117 16.10 -8.48 -0.64
C PRO A 117 17.01 -7.69 -1.60
N ASP A 118 18.24 -8.16 -1.81
CA ASP A 118 19.22 -7.51 -2.71
C ASP A 118 18.65 -7.21 -4.11
N ALA A 119 17.69 -8.02 -4.58
CA ALA A 119 17.00 -7.85 -5.86
C ALA A 119 16.06 -6.62 -5.93
N VAL A 120 15.51 -6.17 -4.79
CA VAL A 120 14.49 -5.10 -4.73
C VAL A 120 15.13 -3.72 -4.47
N ALA A 121 16.30 -3.68 -3.82
CA ALA A 121 17.04 -2.45 -3.54
C ALA A 121 17.35 -1.61 -4.79
N ILE A 122 17.46 -2.26 -5.96
CA ILE A 122 17.76 -1.62 -7.26
C ILE A 122 16.58 -0.78 -7.79
N HIS A 123 15.34 -1.05 -7.37
CA HIS A 123 14.13 -0.37 -7.86
C HIS A 123 13.70 0.81 -6.96
N GLY A 124 14.10 0.79 -5.68
CA GLY A 124 13.70 1.78 -4.67
C GLY A 124 14.38 3.15 -4.74
N GLN A 125 15.52 3.26 -5.43
CA GLN A 125 16.27 4.53 -5.52
C GLN A 125 15.66 5.56 -6.50
N ASN A 126 14.67 5.17 -7.32
CA ASN A 126 14.06 6.04 -8.33
C ASN A 126 12.62 6.47 -8.01
N ALA A 127 12.12 6.21 -6.80
CA ALA A 127 10.74 6.51 -6.41
C ALA A 127 10.55 7.87 -5.70
N GLU A 128 11.63 8.60 -5.37
CA GLU A 128 11.56 9.88 -4.65
C GLU A 128 11.46 11.13 -5.54
N ALA A 129 11.27 10.98 -6.86
CA ALA A 129 11.14 12.14 -7.74
C ALA A 129 9.89 12.03 -8.61
N GLN A 130 8.76 12.55 -8.10
CA GLN A 130 7.91 13.49 -8.84
C GLN A 130 6.80 14.11 -7.97
N PRO A 131 6.42 15.37 -8.26
CA PRO A 131 5.66 16.26 -7.37
C PRO A 131 4.16 15.97 -7.28
#